data_AF-A0A534TXV5-F1
#
_entry.id   AF-A0A534TXV5-F1
#
_cell.length_a   1.000
_cell.length_b   1.000
_cell.length_c   1.000
_cell.angle_alpha   90.00
_cell.angle_beta   90.00
_cell.angle_gamma   90.00
#
_symmetry.space_group_name_H-M   'P 1'
#
loop_
_entity.id
_entity.type
_entity.pdbx_description
1 polymer ?
#
loop_
_entity_poly.entity_id
_entity_poly.type
_entity_poly.pdbx_seq_one_letter_code
_entity_poly.pdbx_strand_id
1 'polypeptide(L)'
;RRVAAHEALILALDSSRCRRLLDRLAGYAVSPAATRRGAVHLGDIAPDLLRPLLRSVLQSGRRLSADSSPASFHRLRVRVKRLRYAVETLGGLGGRSMRKLLRQLVRLQDLLGEHQDAVTIAARLRALAEEAGLPRPTVLATGALVLDFVRRARKLRRRFPEAWQRLDRRRLRDGVAAELRASASRRVAPPRLRATGT
;
A
#
# COMPACT_ATOMS: atom_id res chain seq x y z
N ARG A 1 -6.26 9.55 -26.52
CA ARG A 1 -6.20 9.53 -25.03
C ARG A 1 -4.79 9.22 -24.49
N ARG A 2 -4.13 8.11 -24.84
CA ARG A 2 -2.78 7.77 -24.31
C ARG A 2 -1.67 8.75 -24.71
N VAL A 3 -1.61 9.14 -25.99
CA VAL A 3 -0.60 10.07 -26.52
C VAL A 3 -0.69 11.44 -25.82
N ALA A 4 -1.87 12.05 -25.80
CA ALA A 4 -2.10 13.31 -25.08
C ALA A 4 -1.76 13.24 -23.57
N ALA A 5 -2.06 12.13 -22.90
CA ALA A 5 -1.67 11.94 -21.49
C ALA A 5 -0.15 11.82 -21.30
N HIS A 6 0.55 11.22 -22.27
CA HIS A 6 2.01 11.13 -22.27
C HIS A 6 2.67 12.49 -22.53
N GLU A 7 2.18 13.25 -23.50
CA GLU A 7 2.64 14.62 -23.77
C GLU A 7 2.43 15.53 -22.54
N ALA A 8 1.25 15.47 -21.93
CA ALA A 8 0.96 16.20 -20.70
C ALA A 8 1.89 15.82 -19.54
N LEU A 9 2.28 14.54 -19.43
CA LEU A 9 3.25 14.08 -18.44
C LEU A 9 4.64 14.68 -18.71
N ILE A 10 5.12 14.63 -19.96
CA ILE A 10 6.42 15.21 -20.32
C ILE A 10 6.45 16.71 -19.99
N LEU A 11 5.46 17.47 -20.44
CA LEU A 11 5.34 18.90 -20.13
C LEU A 11 5.30 19.17 -18.62
N ALA A 12 4.63 18.31 -17.85
CA ALA A 12 4.59 18.45 -16.39
C ALA A 12 5.96 18.17 -15.75
N LEU A 13 6.72 17.19 -16.24
CA LEU A 13 8.06 16.85 -15.75
C LEU A 13 9.09 17.93 -16.12
N ASP A 14 8.98 18.51 -17.31
CA ASP A 14 9.83 19.62 -17.78
C ASP A 14 9.43 20.99 -17.23
N SER A 15 8.38 21.05 -16.42
CA SER A 15 7.92 22.30 -15.82
C SER A 15 8.89 22.80 -14.75
N SER A 16 9.01 24.13 -14.63
CA SER A 16 9.77 24.77 -13.56
C SER A 16 9.24 24.39 -12.16
N ARG A 17 7.94 24.09 -12.06
CA ARG A 17 7.30 23.56 -10.85
C ARG A 17 7.86 22.20 -10.44
N CYS A 18 8.05 21.26 -11.38
CA CYS A 18 8.58 19.93 -11.07
C CYS A 18 10.03 20.01 -10.62
N ARG A 19 10.88 20.77 -11.33
CA ARG A 19 12.26 21.02 -10.93
C ARG A 19 12.37 21.58 -9.51
N ARG A 20 11.64 22.67 -9.20
CA ARG A 20 11.61 23.25 -7.84
C ARG A 20 11.12 22.28 -6.76
N LEU A 21 10.26 21.32 -7.10
CA LEU A 21 9.85 20.29 -6.15
C LEU A 21 11.00 19.30 -5.89
N LEU A 22 11.67 18.83 -6.95
CA LEU A 22 12.81 17.92 -6.86
C LEU A 22 13.98 18.57 -6.11
N ASP A 23 14.30 19.83 -6.42
CA ASP A 23 15.38 20.57 -5.75
C ASP A 23 15.11 20.72 -4.24
N ARG A 24 13.86 21.02 -3.85
CA ARG A 24 13.47 21.09 -2.43
C ARG A 24 13.55 19.75 -1.73
N LEU A 25 13.17 18.65 -2.40
CA LEU A 25 13.27 17.31 -1.84
C LEU A 25 14.73 16.88 -1.68
N ALA A 26 15.57 17.13 -2.69
CA ALA A 26 17.00 16.85 -2.64
C ALA A 26 17.69 17.67 -1.55
N GLY A 27 17.39 18.97 -1.47
CA GLY A 27 17.92 19.86 -0.43
C GLY A 27 17.49 19.43 0.97
N TYR A 28 16.26 18.95 1.16
CA TYR A 28 15.80 18.42 2.45
C TYR A 28 16.56 17.15 2.86
N ALA A 29 16.81 16.23 1.92
CA ALA A 29 17.48 14.95 2.20
C ALA A 29 18.93 15.12 2.68
N VAL A 30 19.62 16.18 2.23
CA VAL A 30 21.02 16.49 2.59
C VAL A 30 21.11 17.54 3.70
N SER A 31 19.98 18.16 4.09
CA SER A 31 19.98 19.25 5.06
C SER A 31 20.40 18.78 6.46
N PRO A 32 21.36 19.46 7.12
CA PRO A 32 21.74 19.16 8.50
C PRO A 32 20.62 19.44 9.52
N ALA A 33 19.53 20.10 9.13
CA ALA A 33 18.32 20.22 9.95
C ALA A 33 17.56 18.88 10.09
N ALA A 34 17.72 17.96 9.12
CA ALA A 34 17.20 16.59 9.22
C ALA A 34 17.95 15.76 10.28
N THR A 35 19.21 16.12 10.59
CA THR A 35 20.06 15.47 11.60
C THR A 35 20.18 16.24 12.92
N ARG A 36 19.75 17.51 12.99
CA ARG A 36 19.88 18.39 14.18
C ARG A 36 18.71 18.36 15.17
N ARG A 37 17.59 17.70 14.88
CA ARG A 37 16.57 17.44 15.92
C ARG A 37 17.10 16.30 16.79
N GLY A 38 17.25 16.58 18.09
CA GLY A 38 17.91 15.73 19.08
C GLY A 38 17.61 14.24 18.92
N ALA A 39 18.62 13.43 19.24
CA ALA A 39 18.79 11.99 19.08
C ALA A 39 17.58 11.09 19.43
N VAL A 40 16.47 11.23 18.73
CA VAL A 40 15.34 10.29 18.80
C VAL A 40 15.71 9.13 17.88
N HIS A 41 15.96 7.96 18.46
CA HIS A 41 16.25 6.78 17.66
C HIS A 41 14.97 6.30 16.98
N LEU A 42 15.09 5.83 15.74
CA LEU A 42 13.95 5.30 15.00
C LEU A 42 13.26 4.15 15.76
N GLY A 43 14.03 3.38 16.54
CA GLY A 43 13.51 2.33 17.43
C GLY A 43 12.52 2.84 18.47
N ASP A 44 12.74 4.05 19.02
CA ASP A 44 11.91 4.63 20.09
C ASP A 44 10.54 5.07 19.57
N ILE A 45 10.48 5.60 18.35
CA ILE A 45 9.24 6.09 17.74
C ILE A 45 8.52 5.04 16.87
N ALA A 46 9.20 3.97 16.48
CA ALA A 46 8.63 2.93 15.63
C ALA A 46 7.31 2.32 16.16
N PRO A 47 7.16 2.03 17.47
CA PRO A 47 5.88 1.57 18.02
C PRO A 47 4.74 2.57 17.80
N ASP A 48 4.99 3.85 18.05
CA ASP A 48 3.97 4.91 17.94
C ASP A 48 3.58 5.21 16.49
N LEU A 49 4.51 5.05 15.55
CA LEU A 49 4.24 5.11 14.12
C LEU A 49 3.41 3.91 13.63
N LEU A 50 3.72 2.69 14.10
CA LEU A 50 3.11 1.48 13.56
C LEU A 50 1.75 1.15 14.20
N ARG A 51 1.59 1.39 15.51
CA ARG A 51 0.39 1.06 16.29
C ARG A 51 -0.91 1.62 15.69
N PRO A 52 -1.02 2.90 15.31
CA PRO A 52 -2.25 3.44 14.72
C PRO A 52 -2.55 2.82 13.35
N LEU A 53 -1.52 2.57 12.52
CA LEU A 53 -1.68 1.92 11.21
C LEU A 53 -2.20 0.49 11.36
N LEU A 54 -1.59 -0.28 12.27
CA LEU A 54 -2.01 -1.65 12.58
C LEU A 54 -3.44 -1.66 13.12
N ARG A 55 -3.78 -0.79 14.08
CA ARG A 55 -5.14 -0.68 14.62
C ARG A 55 -6.16 -0.37 13.52
N SER A 56 -5.85 0.57 12.63
CA SER A 56 -6.74 0.96 11.52
C SER A 56 -7.00 -0.21 10.57
N VAL A 57 -5.97 -0.98 10.22
CA VAL A 57 -6.12 -2.19 9.40
C VAL A 57 -6.98 -3.23 10.12
N LEU A 58 -6.69 -3.53 11.39
CA LEU A 58 -7.43 -4.51 12.18
C LEU A 58 -8.91 -4.17 12.34
N GLN A 59 -9.22 -2.93 12.71
CA GLN A 59 -10.60 -2.47 12.86
C GLN A 59 -11.36 -2.53 11.53
N SER A 60 -10.71 -2.11 10.43
CA SER A 60 -11.33 -2.17 9.11
C SER A 60 -11.56 -3.63 8.69
N GLY A 61 -10.54 -4.49 8.73
CA GLY A 61 -10.65 -5.86 8.22
C GLY A 61 -11.59 -6.75 9.03
N ARG A 62 -11.69 -6.58 10.36
CA ARG A 62 -12.65 -7.34 11.19
C ARG A 62 -14.11 -7.04 10.88
N ARG A 63 -14.42 -5.88 10.29
CA ARG A 63 -15.78 -5.50 9.89
C ARG A 63 -16.13 -5.98 8.48
N LEU A 64 -15.17 -6.49 7.72
CA LEU A 64 -15.40 -6.91 6.34
C LEU A 64 -15.81 -8.38 6.29
N SER A 65 -16.82 -8.65 5.49
CA SER A 65 -17.29 -9.98 5.09
C SER A 65 -17.23 -10.11 3.56
N ALA A 66 -17.48 -11.31 3.04
CA ALA A 66 -17.55 -11.54 1.60
C ALA A 66 -18.63 -10.67 0.91
N ASP A 67 -19.68 -10.30 1.64
CA ASP A 67 -20.80 -9.51 1.14
C ASP A 67 -20.58 -8.00 1.25
N SER A 68 -19.48 -7.58 1.88
CA SER A 68 -19.12 -6.16 1.97
C SER A 68 -18.93 -5.53 0.59
N SER A 69 -19.21 -4.23 0.51
CA SER A 69 -19.15 -3.46 -0.74
C SER A 69 -17.73 -3.35 -1.30
N PRO A 70 -17.57 -3.19 -2.63
CA PRO A 70 -16.26 -2.96 -3.25
C PRO A 70 -15.50 -1.76 -2.65
N ALA A 71 -16.21 -0.68 -2.30
CA ALA A 71 -15.63 0.49 -1.67
C ALA A 71 -15.01 0.18 -0.30
N SER A 72 -15.62 -0.71 0.50
CA SER A 72 -15.06 -1.15 1.78
C SER A 72 -13.74 -1.93 1.59
N PHE A 73 -13.68 -2.82 0.59
CA PHE A 73 -12.44 -3.52 0.22
C PHE A 73 -11.36 -2.55 -0.28
N HIS A 74 -11.73 -1.57 -1.09
CA HIS A 74 -10.81 -0.53 -1.56
C HIS A 74 -10.21 0.27 -0.40
N ARG A 75 -11.04 0.70 0.56
CA ARG A 75 -10.59 1.42 1.75
C ARG A 75 -9.63 0.58 2.60
N LEU A 76 -9.90 -0.73 2.75
CA LEU A 76 -8.97 -1.64 3.42
C LEU A 76 -7.64 -1.75 2.66
N ARG A 77 -7.66 -1.88 1.32
CA ARG A 77 -6.45 -1.94 0.48
C ARG A 77 -5.54 -0.74 0.72
N VAL A 78 -6.09 0.47 0.78
CA VAL A 78 -5.31 1.69 1.06
C VAL A 78 -4.64 1.61 2.43
N ARG A 79 -5.36 1.15 3.47
CA ARG A 79 -4.81 0.98 4.82
C ARG A 79 -3.71 -0.08 4.86
N VAL A 80 -3.93 -1.23 4.22
CA VAL A 80 -2.94 -2.31 4.10
C VAL A 80 -1.67 -1.82 3.40
N LYS A 81 -1.80 -1.06 2.31
CA LYS A 81 -0.66 -0.47 1.59
C LYS A 81 0.16 0.46 2.48
N ARG A 82 -0.52 1.34 3.26
CA ARG A 82 0.15 2.25 4.22
C ARG A 82 0.89 1.48 5.30
N LEU A 83 0.26 0.46 5.89
CA LEU A 83 0.89 -0.39 6.90
C LEU A 83 2.07 -1.16 6.31
N ARG A 84 1.94 -1.72 5.11
CA ARG A 84 3.05 -2.43 4.44
C ARG A 84 4.25 -1.51 4.27
N TYR A 85 4.06 -0.31 3.73
CA TYR A 85 5.15 0.64 3.57
C TYR A 85 5.82 1.00 4.89
N ALA A 86 5.05 1.24 5.95
CA ALA A 86 5.63 1.46 7.27
C ALA A 86 6.46 0.27 7.76
N VAL A 87 5.97 -0.97 7.58
CA VAL A 87 6.70 -2.19 7.95
C VAL A 87 7.96 -2.39 7.08
N GLU A 88 7.91 -2.06 5.79
CA GLU A 88 9.07 -2.12 4.89
C GLU A 88 10.14 -1.11 5.31
N THR A 89 9.75 0.14 5.57
CA THR A 89 10.65 1.20 6.04
C THR A 89 11.29 0.85 7.38
N LEU A 90 10.50 0.30 8.31
CA LEU A 90 10.99 -0.10 9.63
C LEU A 90 11.62 -1.51 9.64
N GLY A 91 11.70 -2.18 8.49
CA GLY A 91 12.09 -3.59 8.38
C GLY A 91 13.44 -3.92 9.03
N GLY A 92 14.38 -2.96 9.00
CA GLY A 92 15.70 -3.09 9.63
C GLY A 92 15.70 -3.13 11.16
N LEU A 93 14.62 -2.66 11.80
CA LEU A 93 14.42 -2.74 13.25
C LEU A 93 13.78 -4.07 13.67
N GLY A 94 13.32 -4.88 12.72
CA GLY A 94 12.49 -6.04 12.96
C GLY A 94 13.20 -7.38 12.89
N GLY A 95 12.57 -8.37 13.51
CA GLY A 95 13.01 -9.76 13.46
C GLY A 95 12.12 -10.63 12.56
N ARG A 96 11.94 -11.88 13.00
CA ARG A 96 11.17 -12.89 12.27
C ARG A 96 9.69 -12.54 12.15
N SER A 97 9.13 -11.89 13.17
CA SER A 97 7.72 -11.53 13.26
C SER A 97 7.37 -10.39 12.32
N MET A 98 8.20 -9.33 12.26
CA MET A 98 8.03 -8.27 11.26
C MET A 98 8.14 -8.79 9.82
N ARG A 99 9.12 -9.65 9.52
CA ARG A 99 9.20 -10.32 8.20
C ARG A 99 7.96 -11.15 7.90
N LYS A 100 7.41 -11.85 8.90
CA LYS A 100 6.18 -12.64 8.75
C LYS A 100 4.96 -11.75 8.53
N LEU A 101 4.85 -10.63 9.23
CA LEU A 101 3.80 -9.63 9.05
C LEU A 101 3.86 -9.07 7.63
N LEU A 102 5.04 -8.65 7.18
CA LEU A 102 5.24 -8.15 5.81
C LEU A 102 4.76 -9.15 4.76
N ARG A 103 5.13 -10.43 4.90
CA ARG A 103 4.63 -11.48 3.98
C ARG A 103 3.11 -11.62 4.00
N GLN A 104 2.46 -11.50 5.15
CA GLN A 104 0.98 -11.55 5.20
C GLN A 104 0.35 -10.29 4.60
N LEU A 105 0.96 -9.12 4.78
CA LEU A 105 0.50 -7.86 4.19
C LEU A 105 0.59 -7.90 2.66
N VAL A 106 1.69 -8.42 2.09
CA VAL A 106 1.84 -8.62 0.64
C VAL A 106 0.73 -9.52 0.12
N ARG A 107 0.57 -10.72 0.70
CA ARG A 107 -0.50 -11.67 0.28
C ARG A 107 -1.89 -11.06 0.34
N LEU A 108 -2.20 -10.31 1.41
CA LEU A 108 -3.48 -9.63 1.54
C LEU A 108 -3.63 -8.52 0.49
N GLN A 109 -2.56 -7.76 0.24
CA GLN A 109 -2.56 -6.69 -0.76
C GLN A 109 -2.73 -7.22 -2.18
N ASP A 110 -2.15 -8.37 -2.52
CA ASP A 110 -2.30 -9.02 -3.83
C ASP A 110 -3.76 -9.39 -4.07
N LEU A 111 -4.39 -10.08 -3.11
CA LEU A 111 -5.81 -10.43 -3.17
C LEU A 111 -6.71 -9.20 -3.29
N LEU A 112 -6.46 -8.18 -2.48
CA LEU A 112 -7.22 -6.92 -2.54
C LEU A 112 -6.96 -6.14 -3.84
N GLY A 113 -5.77 -6.29 -4.44
CA GLY A 113 -5.38 -5.72 -5.72
C GLY A 113 -6.15 -6.34 -6.86
N GLU A 114 -6.08 -7.65 -6.99
CA GLU A 114 -6.85 -8.39 -8.00
C GLU A 114 -8.35 -8.08 -7.90
N HIS A 115 -8.88 -7.96 -6.67
CA HIS A 115 -10.27 -7.59 -6.47
C HIS A 115 -10.58 -6.20 -7.00
N GLN A 116 -9.74 -5.21 -6.65
CA GLN A 116 -9.91 -3.84 -7.12
C GLN A 116 -9.80 -3.74 -8.64
N ASP A 117 -8.87 -4.48 -9.25
CA ASP A 117 -8.66 -4.49 -10.68
C ASP A 117 -9.88 -5.07 -11.39
N ALA A 118 -10.41 -6.20 -10.92
CA ALA A 118 -11.63 -6.79 -11.47
C ALA A 118 -12.83 -5.82 -11.40
N VAL A 119 -13.02 -5.13 -10.27
CA VAL A 119 -14.08 -4.13 -10.12
C VAL A 119 -13.87 -2.95 -11.06
N THR A 120 -12.64 -2.46 -11.17
CA THR A 120 -12.29 -1.29 -12.01
C THR A 120 -12.44 -1.61 -13.49
N ILE A 121 -12.00 -2.80 -13.92
CA ILE A 121 -12.13 -3.25 -15.31
C ILE A 121 -13.60 -3.42 -15.67
N ALA A 122 -14.41 -4.08 -14.82
CA ALA A 122 -15.84 -4.21 -15.06
C ALA A 122 -16.53 -2.85 -15.19
N ALA A 123 -16.18 -1.87 -14.34
CA ALA A 123 -16.72 -0.52 -14.43
C ALA A 123 -16.31 0.20 -15.73
N ARG A 124 -15.04 0.08 -16.14
CA ARG A 124 -14.54 0.66 -17.40
C ARG A 124 -15.21 0.04 -18.63
N LEU A 125 -15.39 -1.27 -18.64
CA LEU A 125 -16.07 -1.98 -19.73
C LEU A 125 -17.54 -1.56 -19.84
N ARG A 126 -18.24 -1.35 -18.72
CA ARG A 126 -19.60 -0.79 -18.74
C ARG A 126 -19.63 0.60 -19.34
N ALA A 127 -18.73 1.48 -18.92
CA ALA A 127 -18.63 2.83 -19.47
C ALA A 127 -18.33 2.82 -20.98
N LEU A 128 -17.48 1.88 -21.45
CA LEU A 128 -17.22 1.69 -22.87
C LEU A 128 -18.45 1.19 -23.63
N ALA A 129 -19.23 0.26 -23.05
CA ALA A 129 -20.45 -0.24 -23.68
C ALA A 129 -21.54 0.84 -23.84
N GLU A 130 -21.49 1.90 -23.05
CA GLU A 130 -22.38 3.06 -23.16
C GLU A 130 -21.85 4.15 -24.13
N GLU A 131 -20.60 4.07 -24.59
CA GLU A 131 -20.10 4.97 -25.63
C GLU A 131 -20.84 4.69 -26.97
N ALA A 132 -21.37 5.75 -27.60
CA ALA A 132 -22.14 5.63 -28.82
C ALA A 132 -21.30 5.07 -29.99
N GLY A 133 -21.92 4.25 -30.84
CA GLY A 133 -21.34 3.79 -32.10
C GLY A 133 -20.63 2.43 -32.07
N LEU A 134 -20.72 1.66 -30.98
CA LEU A 134 -20.18 0.30 -30.94
C LEU A 134 -21.07 -0.69 -31.72
N PRO A 135 -20.48 -1.59 -32.55
CA PRO A 135 -21.23 -2.68 -33.18
C PRO A 135 -21.89 -3.61 -32.14
N ARG A 136 -23.09 -4.13 -32.45
CA ARG A 136 -23.82 -5.06 -31.56
C ARG A 136 -22.97 -6.25 -31.08
N PRO A 137 -22.17 -6.93 -31.92
CA PRO A 137 -21.30 -8.00 -31.47
C PRO A 137 -20.27 -7.55 -30.41
N THR A 138 -19.75 -6.32 -30.53
CA THR A 138 -18.80 -5.74 -29.57
C THR A 138 -19.46 -5.45 -28.22
N VAL A 139 -20.69 -4.96 -28.23
CA VAL A 139 -21.48 -4.74 -27.00
C VAL A 139 -21.73 -6.07 -26.28
N LEU A 140 -22.13 -7.11 -27.01
CA LEU A 140 -22.33 -8.45 -26.45
C LEU A 140 -21.05 -9.04 -25.85
N ALA A 141 -19.93 -8.95 -26.57
CA ALA A 141 -18.63 -9.41 -26.08
C ALA A 141 -18.20 -8.64 -24.82
N THR A 142 -18.42 -7.33 -24.79
CA THR A 142 -18.12 -6.47 -23.62
C THR A 142 -18.96 -6.87 -22.41
N GLY A 143 -20.26 -7.17 -22.62
CA GLY A 143 -21.15 -7.68 -21.59
C GLY A 143 -20.66 -9.00 -20.98
N ALA A 144 -20.20 -9.94 -21.80
CA ALA A 144 -19.62 -11.21 -21.33
C ALA A 144 -18.38 -10.99 -20.45
N LEU A 145 -17.48 -10.08 -20.85
CA LEU A 145 -16.31 -9.70 -20.06
C LEU A 145 -16.69 -9.05 -18.72
N VAL A 146 -17.68 -8.15 -18.71
CA VAL A 146 -18.18 -7.53 -17.47
C VAL A 146 -18.66 -8.60 -16.49
N LEU A 147 -19.44 -9.57 -16.96
CA LEU A 147 -19.93 -10.68 -16.12
C LEU A 147 -18.78 -11.53 -15.57
N ASP A 148 -17.74 -11.78 -16.38
CA ASP A 148 -16.56 -12.52 -15.93
C ASP A 148 -15.82 -11.80 -14.79
N PHE A 149 -15.51 -10.51 -14.96
CA PHE A 149 -14.84 -9.72 -13.94
C PHE A 149 -15.68 -9.56 -12.66
N VAL A 150 -17.00 -9.43 -12.77
CA VAL A 150 -17.91 -9.44 -11.61
C VAL A 150 -17.84 -10.78 -10.85
N ARG A 151 -17.83 -11.91 -11.56
CA ARG A 151 -17.66 -13.24 -10.95
C ARG A 151 -16.29 -13.38 -10.29
N ARG A 152 -15.21 -12.91 -10.94
CA ARG A 152 -13.85 -12.90 -10.36
C ARG A 152 -13.78 -12.08 -9.07
N ALA A 153 -14.35 -10.88 -9.06
CA ALA A 153 -14.40 -10.04 -7.85
C ALA A 153 -15.15 -10.75 -6.70
N ARG A 154 -16.28 -11.41 -6.98
CA ARG A 154 -17.01 -12.21 -5.97
C ARG A 154 -16.16 -13.37 -5.43
N LYS A 155 -15.47 -14.13 -6.29
CA LYS A 155 -14.57 -15.22 -5.88
C LYS A 155 -13.44 -14.71 -4.96
N LEU A 156 -12.85 -13.56 -5.30
CA LEU A 156 -11.78 -12.95 -4.49
C LEU A 156 -12.28 -12.48 -3.12
N ARG A 157 -13.50 -11.92 -3.03
CA ARG A 157 -14.13 -11.58 -1.74
C ARG A 157 -14.36 -12.80 -0.85
N ARG A 158 -14.71 -13.95 -1.43
CA ARG A 158 -14.87 -15.21 -0.67
C ARG A 158 -13.55 -15.74 -0.10
N ARG A 159 -12.41 -15.43 -0.72
CA ARG A 159 -11.06 -15.80 -0.24
C ARG A 159 -10.52 -14.85 0.83
N PHE A 160 -11.16 -13.68 1.02
CA PHE A 160 -10.70 -12.67 1.97
C PHE A 160 -10.65 -13.17 3.42
N PRO A 161 -11.68 -13.85 3.98
CA PRO A 161 -11.66 -14.28 5.38
C PRO A 161 -10.44 -15.13 5.73
N GLU A 162 -10.06 -16.09 4.88
CA GLU A 162 -8.88 -16.93 5.09
C GLU A 162 -7.58 -16.12 5.08
N ALA A 163 -7.44 -15.20 4.12
CA ALA A 163 -6.28 -14.31 4.05
C ALA A 163 -6.21 -13.38 5.28
N TRP A 164 -7.36 -12.88 5.72
CA TRP A 164 -7.50 -12.03 6.90
C TRP A 164 -7.12 -12.75 8.19
N GLN A 165 -7.60 -13.98 8.39
CA GLN A 165 -7.30 -14.79 9.57
C GLN A 165 -5.79 -15.06 9.74
N ARG A 166 -5.03 -15.12 8.65
CA ARG A 166 -3.56 -15.27 8.72
C ARG A 166 -2.86 -14.00 9.21
N LEU A 167 -3.42 -12.83 8.89
CA LEU A 167 -2.94 -11.53 9.33
C LEU A 167 -3.34 -11.23 10.79
N ASP A 168 -4.60 -11.47 11.17
CA ASP A 168 -5.14 -11.14 12.51
C ASP A 168 -4.78 -12.17 13.60
N ARG A 169 -3.74 -12.98 13.38
CA ARG A 169 -3.26 -13.92 14.39
C ARG A 169 -2.66 -13.15 15.57
N ARG A 170 -3.21 -13.37 16.77
CA ARG A 170 -2.71 -12.77 18.02
C ARG A 170 -1.20 -12.97 18.19
N ARG A 171 -0.70 -14.20 18.02
CA ARG A 171 0.74 -14.52 18.11
C ARG A 171 1.62 -13.68 17.16
N LEU A 172 1.13 -13.35 15.97
CA LEU A 172 1.87 -12.50 15.03
C LEU A 172 1.93 -11.06 15.53
N ARG A 173 0.80 -10.53 16.03
CA ARG A 173 0.72 -9.17 16.59
C ARG A 173 1.61 -9.01 17.82
N ASP A 174 1.54 -9.96 18.73
CA ASP A 174 2.30 -9.95 19.98
C ASP A 174 3.82 -10.06 19.68
N GLY A 175 4.20 -10.89 18.70
CA GLY A 175 5.59 -11.00 18.25
C GLY A 175 6.14 -9.71 17.64
N VAL A 176 5.35 -9.00 16.81
CA VAL A 176 5.76 -7.70 16.26
C VAL A 176 5.89 -6.66 17.36
N ALA A 177 4.96 -6.60 18.31
CA ALA A 177 5.04 -5.68 19.44
C ALA A 177 6.23 -5.97 20.36
N ALA A 178 6.61 -7.24 20.54
CA ALA A 178 7.81 -7.62 21.28
C ALA A 178 9.09 -7.21 20.55
N GLU A 179 9.19 -7.45 19.23
CA GLU A 179 10.34 -7.06 18.42
C GLU A 179 10.55 -5.54 18.42
N LEU A 180 9.50 -4.75 18.25
CA LEU A 180 9.59 -3.28 18.27
C LEU A 180 10.05 -2.76 19.64
N ARG A 181 9.53 -3.31 20.74
CA ARG A 181 9.98 -2.94 22.10
C ARG A 181 11.46 -3.27 22.30
N ALA A 182 11.89 -4.46 21.88
CA ALA A 182 13.29 -4.87 21.99
C ALA A 182 14.25 -4.04 21.12
N SER A 183 13.75 -3.42 20.05
CA SER A 183 14.53 -2.56 19.15
C SER A 183 14.62 -1.12 19.62
N ALA A 184 13.68 -0.64 20.45
CA ALA A 184 13.87 0.58 21.23
C ALA A 184 14.98 0.39 22.29
N SER A 185 15.06 -0.80 22.88
CA SER A 185 16.08 -1.11 23.90
C SER A 185 17.49 -1.30 23.33
N ARG A 186 17.60 -1.77 22.08
CA ARG A 186 18.89 -1.92 21.38
C ARG A 186 19.31 -0.55 20.84
N ARG A 187 20.32 0.05 21.46
CA ARG A 187 21.06 1.19 20.89
C ARG A 187 21.65 0.77 19.55
N VAL A 188 20.91 0.91 18.45
CA VAL A 188 21.45 0.74 17.11
C VAL A 188 22.33 1.95 16.88
N ALA A 189 23.65 1.76 16.96
CA ALA A 189 24.62 2.79 16.62
C ALA A 189 24.29 3.33 15.21
N PRO A 190 24.25 4.65 15.00
CA PRO A 190 23.98 5.20 13.69
C PRO A 190 25.00 4.61 12.69
N PRO A 191 24.57 4.25 11.46
CA PRO A 191 25.51 3.82 10.44
C PRO A 191 26.52 4.94 10.24
N ARG A 192 27.82 4.62 10.38
CA ARG A 192 28.90 5.55 10.06
C ARG A 192 28.83 5.81 8.55
N LEU A 193 28.13 6.88 8.16
CA LEU A 193 28.25 7.43 6.81
C LEU A 193 29.70 7.88 6.68
N ARG A 194 30.51 7.10 5.96
CA ARG A 194 31.84 7.54 5.56
C ARG A 194 31.62 8.79 4.70
N ALA A 195 32.01 9.95 5.24
CA ALA A 195 32.25 11.12 4.42
C ALA A 195 33.37 10.74 3.46
N THR A 196 33.02 10.38 2.23
CA THR A 196 33.97 10.39 1.12
C THR A 196 34.20 11.85 0.78
N GLY A 197 35.10 12.48 1.53
CA GLY A 197 35.73 13.73 1.16
C GLY A 197 37.06 13.40 0.49
N THR A 198 37.16 13.72 -0.81
CA THR A 198 38.04 14.72 -1.43
C THR A 198 37.87 14.60 -2.92
#